data_AF-A0A1Y2AGM5-F1
#
_entry.id   AF-A0A1Y2AGM5-F1
#
_cell.length_a   1.000
_cell.length_b   1.000
_cell.length_c   1.000
_cell.angle_alpha   90.00
_cell.angle_beta   90.00
_cell.angle_gamma   90.00
#
_symmetry.space_group_name_H-M   'P 1'
#
loop_
_entity.id
_entity.type
_entity.pdbx_description
1 polymer ?
#
loop_
_entity_poly.entity_id
_entity_poly.type
_entity_poly.pdbx_seq_one_letter_code
_entity_poly.pdbx_strand_id
1 'polypeptide(L)'
;MILTLAKYGGYILALLFVILSLACTLYYLAELVEENTVMTRKVIKYSIWTVMIIYVLVWLFDGLPFLRVAFSIFCHLIYSISLNEFPDIQFSSPSFIFSCVLVIVDHFVWFNYFTKYYFPFNEIVCFFGICVWAVPFEFFISLSANDNTLPYGK
;
A
#
# COMPACT_ATOMS: atom_id res chain seq x y z
N MET A 1 -21.69 20.01 -33.02
CA MET A 1 -20.78 21.00 -32.39
C MET A 1 -21.01 21.14 -30.88
N ILE A 2 -22.22 21.47 -30.42
CA ILE A 2 -22.51 21.64 -28.97
C ILE A 2 -22.27 20.37 -28.15
N LEU A 3 -22.76 19.20 -28.61
CA LEU A 3 -22.53 17.92 -27.94
C LEU A 3 -21.04 17.54 -27.84
N THR A 4 -20.24 17.93 -28.84
CA THR A 4 -18.79 17.70 -28.85
C THR A 4 -18.11 18.53 -27.77
N LEU A 5 -18.49 19.80 -27.62
CA LEU A 5 -17.99 20.68 -26.55
C LEU A 5 -18.43 20.17 -25.16
N ALA A 6 -19.69 19.77 -25.02
CA ALA A 6 -20.22 19.19 -23.78
C ALA A 6 -19.46 17.91 -23.37
N LYS A 7 -19.12 17.04 -24.33
CA LYS A 7 -18.29 15.83 -24.09
C LYS A 7 -16.93 16.19 -23.47
N TYR A 8 -16.20 17.14 -24.06
CA TYR A 8 -14.90 17.55 -23.53
C TYR A 8 -15.01 18.22 -22.15
N GLY A 9 -16.02 19.08 -21.96
CA GLY A 9 -16.32 19.63 -20.64
C GLY A 9 -16.63 18.55 -19.60
N GLY A 10 -17.38 17.51 -19.98
CA GLY A 10 -17.67 16.35 -19.14
C GLY A 10 -16.42 15.57 -18.73
N TYR A 11 -15.47 15.35 -19.64
CA TYR A 11 -14.20 14.68 -19.29
C TYR A 11 -13.37 15.48 -18.29
N ILE A 12 -13.29 16.80 -18.46
CA ILE A 12 -12.58 17.68 -17.52
C ILE A 12 -13.26 17.64 -16.15
N LEU A 13 -14.59 17.76 -16.12
CA LEU A 13 -15.36 17.71 -14.87
C LEU A 13 -15.20 16.37 -14.15
N ALA A 14 -15.26 15.26 -14.88
CA ALA A 14 -15.05 13.92 -14.33
C ALA A 14 -13.65 13.77 -13.73
N LEU A 15 -12.62 14.25 -14.43
CA LEU A 15 -11.24 14.23 -13.93
C LEU A 15 -11.10 15.07 -12.64
N LEU A 16 -11.65 16.28 -12.62
CA LEU A 16 -11.64 17.14 -11.43
C LEU A 16 -12.34 16.48 -10.24
N PHE A 17 -13.48 15.84 -10.48
CA PHE A 17 -14.24 15.15 -9.43
C PHE A 17 -13.47 13.96 -8.86
N VAL A 18 -12.81 13.17 -9.71
CA VAL A 18 -11.97 12.04 -9.26
C VAL A 18 -10.78 12.52 -8.42
N ILE A 19 -10.06 13.55 -8.89
CA ILE A 19 -8.92 14.11 -8.14
C ILE A 19 -9.38 14.64 -6.78
N LEU A 20 -10.48 15.41 -6.77
CA LEU A 20 -11.02 15.98 -5.53
C LEU A 20 -11.48 14.89 -4.56
N SER A 21 -12.17 13.85 -5.06
CA SER A 21 -12.59 12.71 -4.24
C SER A 21 -11.40 11.97 -3.63
N LEU A 22 -10.32 11.76 -4.39
CA LEU A 22 -9.11 11.10 -3.89
C LEU A 22 -8.41 11.98 -2.84
N ALA A 23 -8.28 13.28 -3.08
CA ALA A 23 -7.68 14.22 -2.15
C ALA A 23 -8.47 14.28 -0.82
N CYS A 24 -9.79 14.41 -0.88
CA CYS A 24 -10.65 14.41 0.31
C CYS A 24 -10.57 13.08 1.08
N THR A 25 -10.50 11.94 0.37
CA THR A 25 -10.37 10.63 1.01
C THR A 25 -9.05 10.49 1.75
N LEU A 26 -7.93 10.90 1.14
CA LEU A 26 -6.61 10.82 1.77
C LEU A 26 -6.49 11.78 2.96
N TYR A 27 -7.04 12.98 2.83
CA TYR A 27 -7.10 13.94 3.93
C TYR A 27 -7.89 13.38 5.13
N TYR A 28 -9.08 12.84 4.87
CA TYR A 28 -9.89 12.22 5.92
C TYR A 28 -9.22 11.01 6.57
N LEU A 29 -8.55 10.16 5.77
CA LEU A 29 -7.78 9.03 6.30
C LEU A 29 -6.61 9.49 7.18
N ALA A 30 -5.92 10.57 6.82
CA ALA A 30 -4.84 11.13 7.62
C ALA A 30 -5.35 11.65 8.98
N GLU A 31 -6.47 12.38 9.00
CA GLU A 31 -7.12 12.80 10.25
C GLU A 31 -7.54 11.58 11.10
N LEU A 32 -8.15 10.57 10.49
CA LEU A 32 -8.55 9.34 11.19
C LEU A 32 -7.35 8.62 11.82
N VAL A 33 -6.23 8.59 11.09
CA VAL A 33 -4.97 7.99 11.54
C VAL A 33 -4.39 8.73 12.74
N GLU A 34 -4.41 10.05 12.71
CA GLU A 34 -3.93 10.93 13.79
C GLU A 34 -4.77 10.79 15.05
N GLU A 35 -6.11 10.79 14.91
CA GLU A 35 -7.03 10.65 16.04
C GLU A 35 -7.04 9.24 16.64
N ASN A 36 -6.86 8.19 15.82
CA ASN A 36 -7.08 6.80 16.21
C ASN A 36 -5.85 5.90 15.98
N THR A 37 -4.67 6.34 16.40
CA THR A 37 -3.39 5.62 16.23
C THR A 37 -3.44 4.14 16.64
N VAL A 38 -4.10 3.81 17.76
CA VAL A 38 -4.26 2.42 18.23
C VAL A 38 -5.06 1.57 17.24
N MET A 39 -6.10 2.13 16.63
CA MET A 39 -6.89 1.44 15.63
C MET A 39 -6.11 1.31 14.32
N THR A 40 -5.43 2.37 13.89
CA THR A 40 -4.54 2.36 12.72
C THR A 40 -3.52 1.22 12.82
N ARG A 41 -2.84 1.09 13.96
CA ARG A 41 -1.88 0.00 14.19
C ARG A 41 -2.52 -1.39 14.04
N LYS A 42 -3.75 -1.56 14.54
CA LYS A 42 -4.49 -2.83 14.40
C LYS A 42 -4.88 -3.10 12.96
N VAL A 43 -5.38 -2.10 12.24
CA VAL A 43 -5.75 -2.21 10.82
C VAL A 43 -4.55 -2.67 10.01
N ILE A 44 -3.41 -1.98 10.12
CA ILE A 44 -2.18 -2.34 9.39
C ILE A 44 -1.72 -3.76 9.77
N LYS A 45 -1.76 -4.12 11.05
CA LYS A 45 -1.40 -5.47 11.50
C LYS A 45 -2.28 -6.56 10.87
N TYR A 46 -3.58 -6.33 10.79
CA TYR A 46 -4.52 -7.26 10.17
C TYR A 46 -4.39 -7.29 8.65
N SER A 47 -4.12 -6.15 8.00
CA SER A 47 -3.82 -6.08 6.57
C SER A 47 -2.57 -6.89 6.22
N ILE A 48 -1.49 -6.77 7.01
CA ILE A 48 -0.28 -7.59 6.85
C ILE A 48 -0.61 -9.09 6.91
N TRP A 49 -1.34 -9.52 7.94
CA TRP A 49 -1.72 -10.93 8.09
C TRP A 49 -2.61 -11.42 6.95
N THR A 50 -3.57 -10.61 6.53
CA THR A 50 -4.49 -10.92 5.44
C THR A 50 -3.73 -11.10 4.14
N VAL A 51 -2.82 -10.18 3.80
CA VAL A 51 -2.02 -10.27 2.57
C VAL A 51 -1.08 -11.48 2.60
N MET A 52 -0.43 -11.78 3.74
CA MET A 52 0.38 -13.00 3.86
C MET A 52 -0.44 -14.28 3.64
N ILE A 53 -1.67 -14.34 4.17
CA ILE A 53 -2.57 -15.47 3.92
C ILE A 53 -2.94 -15.55 2.43
N ILE A 54 -3.28 -14.42 1.79
CA ILE A 54 -3.57 -14.38 0.35
C ILE A 54 -2.38 -14.91 -0.46
N TYR A 55 -1.16 -14.50 -0.15
CA TYR A 55 0.04 -15.02 -0.79
C TYR A 55 0.16 -16.55 -0.71
N VAL A 56 -0.11 -17.13 0.47
CA VAL A 56 -0.10 -18.59 0.66
C VAL A 56 -1.22 -19.26 -0.13
N LEU A 57 -2.42 -18.67 -0.17
CA LEU A 57 -3.56 -19.21 -0.93
C LEU A 57 -3.28 -19.19 -2.43
N VAL A 58 -2.85 -18.05 -2.97
CA VAL A 58 -2.55 -17.91 -4.41
C VAL A 58 -1.37 -18.80 -4.81
N TRP A 59 -0.39 -19.03 -3.92
CA TRP A 59 0.65 -20.04 -4.14
C TRP A 59 0.07 -21.46 -4.24
N LEU A 60 -0.83 -21.83 -3.33
CA LEU A 60 -1.39 -23.19 -3.25
C LEU A 60 -2.37 -23.49 -4.40
N PHE A 61 -3.21 -22.54 -4.77
CA PHE A 61 -4.30 -22.74 -5.73
C PHE A 61 -3.94 -22.31 -7.16
N ASP A 62 -3.21 -21.21 -7.33
CA ASP A 62 -2.88 -20.66 -8.66
C ASP A 62 -1.46 -21.03 -9.12
N GLY A 63 -0.68 -21.70 -8.27
CA GLY A 63 0.64 -22.23 -8.63
C GLY A 63 1.71 -21.15 -8.87
N LEU A 64 1.58 -19.99 -8.22
CA LEU A 64 2.56 -18.91 -8.32
C LEU A 64 3.97 -19.38 -7.88
N PRO A 65 5.05 -18.74 -8.37
CA PRO A 65 6.41 -19.17 -8.08
C PRO A 65 6.76 -19.00 -6.60
N PHE A 66 7.00 -20.13 -5.91
CA PHE A 66 7.26 -20.20 -4.47
C PHE A 66 8.28 -19.17 -3.98
N LEU A 67 9.42 -19.03 -4.67
CA LEU A 67 10.48 -18.10 -4.24
C LEU A 67 10.04 -16.63 -4.24
N ARG A 68 9.18 -16.23 -5.18
CA ARG A 68 8.67 -14.83 -5.22
C ARG A 68 7.65 -14.61 -4.11
N VAL A 69 6.76 -15.58 -3.90
CA VAL A 69 5.80 -15.55 -2.79
C VAL A 69 6.52 -15.50 -1.44
N ALA A 70 7.54 -16.35 -1.24
CA ALA A 70 8.34 -16.36 -0.02
C ALA A 70 9.06 -15.02 0.21
N PHE A 71 9.57 -14.40 -0.87
CA PHE A 71 10.17 -13.06 -0.80
C PHE A 71 9.13 -12.00 -0.37
N SER A 72 7.92 -12.00 -0.95
CA SER A 72 6.89 -11.04 -0.57
C SER A 72 6.38 -11.25 0.86
N ILE A 73 6.27 -12.50 1.32
CA ILE A 73 5.98 -12.81 2.74
C ILE A 73 7.10 -12.27 3.63
N PHE A 74 8.37 -12.43 3.24
CA PHE A 74 9.49 -11.84 3.95
C PHE A 74 9.38 -10.30 4.02
N CYS A 75 9.03 -9.62 2.93
CA CYS A 75 8.76 -8.18 2.95
C CYS A 75 7.69 -7.80 4.00
N HIS A 76 6.60 -8.57 4.07
CA HIS A 76 5.52 -8.35 5.04
C HIS A 76 5.96 -8.59 6.50
N LEU A 77 6.89 -9.51 6.74
CA LEU A 77 7.52 -9.68 8.05
C LEU A 77 8.36 -8.45 8.42
N ILE A 78 9.11 -7.88 7.47
CA ILE A 78 9.86 -6.65 7.71
C ILE A 78 8.91 -5.48 8.01
N TYR A 79 7.80 -5.35 7.28
CA TYR A 79 6.77 -4.35 7.59
C TYR A 79 6.21 -4.54 9.00
N SER A 80 6.00 -5.79 9.43
CA SER A 80 5.54 -6.07 10.80
C SER A 80 6.55 -5.65 11.87
N ILE A 81 7.85 -5.70 11.56
CA ILE A 81 8.91 -5.19 12.44
C ILE A 81 8.81 -3.66 12.53
N SER A 82 8.65 -2.96 11.40
CA SER A 82 8.46 -1.50 11.39
C SER A 82 7.19 -1.09 12.17
N LEU A 83 6.13 -1.90 12.19
CA LEU A 83 4.91 -1.64 12.97
C LEU A 83 5.12 -1.67 14.49
N ASN A 84 6.25 -2.19 14.97
CA ASN A 84 6.56 -2.20 16.40
C ASN A 84 6.92 -0.81 16.93
N GLU A 85 7.48 0.04 16.08
CA GLU A 85 7.87 1.41 16.39
C GLU A 85 6.70 2.40 16.25
N PHE A 86 5.61 2.00 15.58
CA PHE A 86 4.42 2.83 15.40
C PHE A 86 3.80 3.27 16.75
N PRO A 87 3.46 4.56 16.94
CA PRO A 87 3.37 5.62 15.93
C PRO A 87 4.67 6.39 15.63
N ASP A 88 5.73 6.19 16.42
CA ASP A 88 7.01 6.92 16.32
C ASP A 88 7.97 6.26 15.31
N ILE A 89 7.56 6.16 14.04
CA ILE A 89 8.40 5.56 12.99
C ILE A 89 9.45 6.58 12.55
N GLN A 90 10.70 6.35 12.92
CA GLN A 90 11.80 7.21 12.51
C GLN A 90 12.18 6.94 11.05
N PHE A 91 12.21 7.98 10.22
CA PHE A 91 12.62 7.90 8.81
C PHE A 91 14.07 7.41 8.63
N SER A 92 14.93 7.65 9.64
CA SER A 92 16.33 7.20 9.67
C SER A 92 16.49 5.79 10.23
N SER A 93 15.41 5.14 10.70
CA SER A 93 15.50 3.78 11.22
C SER A 93 15.92 2.82 10.10
N PRO A 94 16.85 1.87 10.36
CA PRO A 94 17.25 0.89 9.38
C PRO A 94 16.07 0.05 8.87
N SER A 95 15.09 -0.26 9.74
CA SER A 95 13.90 -1.03 9.37
C SER A 95 13.03 -0.28 8.37
N PHE A 96 12.77 1.02 8.58
CA PHE A 96 11.95 1.81 7.66
C PHE A 96 12.60 1.95 6.28
N ILE A 97 13.90 2.29 6.23
CA ILE A 97 14.64 2.41 4.97
C ILE A 97 14.64 1.07 4.23
N PHE A 98 14.88 -0.03 4.95
CA PHE A 98 14.86 -1.37 4.36
C PHE A 98 13.47 -1.74 3.83
N SER A 99 12.40 -1.42 4.56
CA SER A 99 11.01 -1.58 4.11
C SER A 99 10.75 -0.82 2.80
N CYS A 100 11.18 0.44 2.70
CA CYS A 100 11.03 1.25 1.48
C CYS A 100 11.74 0.61 0.28
N VAL A 101 12.98 0.13 0.46
CA VAL A 101 13.72 -0.57 -0.60
C VAL A 101 13.01 -1.86 -1.00
N LEU A 102 12.54 -2.64 -0.03
CA LEU A 102 11.85 -3.91 -0.28
C LEU A 102 10.54 -3.73 -1.04
N VAL A 103 9.74 -2.68 -0.78
CA VAL A 103 8.53 -2.38 -1.56
C VAL A 103 8.87 -2.25 -3.05
N ILE A 104 9.91 -1.50 -3.37
CA ILE A 104 10.31 -1.25 -4.75
C ILE A 104 10.85 -2.53 -5.40
N VAL A 105 11.67 -3.30 -4.67
CA VAL A 105 12.18 -4.58 -5.17
C VAL A 105 11.04 -5.58 -5.41
N ASP A 106 10.12 -5.73 -4.46
CA ASP A 106 8.97 -6.64 -4.58
C ASP A 106 8.06 -6.28 -5.76
N HIS A 107 7.83 -4.98 -5.97
CA HIS A 107 7.14 -4.47 -7.14
C HIS A 107 7.79 -4.96 -8.44
N PHE A 108 9.11 -4.77 -8.60
CA PHE A 108 9.81 -5.20 -9.80
C PHE A 108 9.91 -6.73 -9.92
N VAL A 109 9.99 -7.46 -8.80
CA VAL A 109 9.93 -8.94 -8.80
C VAL A 109 8.62 -9.42 -9.41
N TRP A 110 7.48 -8.87 -9.00
CA TRP A 110 6.19 -9.24 -9.59
C TRP A 110 6.00 -8.71 -11.00
N PHE A 111 6.47 -7.49 -11.28
CA PHE A 111 6.33 -6.88 -12.60
C PHE A 111 7.05 -7.73 -13.66
N ASN A 112 8.28 -8.17 -13.37
CA ASN A 112 9.03 -9.07 -14.25
C ASN A 112 8.38 -10.45 -14.41
N TYR A 113 7.58 -10.92 -13.44
CA TYR A 113 6.84 -12.18 -13.57
C TYR A 113 5.65 -12.01 -14.52
N PHE A 114 4.77 -11.04 -14.26
CA PHE A 114 3.54 -10.82 -15.04
C PHE A 114 3.78 -10.27 -16.45
N THR A 115 4.97 -9.73 -16.74
CA THR A 115 5.38 -9.36 -18.11
C THR A 115 5.91 -10.55 -18.91
N LYS A 116 6.35 -11.62 -18.25
CA LYS A 116 6.88 -12.83 -18.91
C LYS A 116 5.80 -13.90 -19.14
N TYR A 117 4.82 -13.98 -18.25
CA TYR A 117 3.73 -14.95 -18.30
C TYR A 117 2.41 -14.21 -18.51
N TYR A 118 1.55 -14.72 -19.39
CA TYR A 118 0.28 -14.08 -19.70
C TYR A 118 -0.72 -14.27 -18.56
N PHE A 119 -1.27 -13.17 -18.07
CA PHE A 119 -2.40 -13.11 -17.16
C PHE A 119 -3.37 -12.01 -17.65
N PRO A 120 -4.69 -12.17 -17.43
CA PRO A 120 -5.66 -11.10 -17.63
C PRO A 120 -5.27 -9.82 -16.88
N PHE A 121 -5.42 -8.67 -17.54
CA PHE A 121 -4.98 -7.38 -16.98
C PHE A 121 -5.63 -7.06 -15.62
N ASN A 122 -6.90 -7.41 -15.45
CA ASN A 122 -7.64 -7.26 -14.21
C ASN A 122 -7.01 -8.05 -13.06
N GLU A 123 -6.56 -9.28 -13.31
CA GLU A 123 -5.90 -10.10 -12.27
C GLU A 123 -4.58 -9.47 -11.84
N ILE A 124 -3.79 -8.97 -12.80
CA ILE A 124 -2.53 -8.28 -12.52
C ILE A 124 -2.79 -7.04 -11.66
N VAL A 125 -3.73 -6.17 -12.04
CA VAL A 125 -4.03 -4.94 -11.30
C VAL A 125 -4.55 -5.25 -9.89
N CYS A 126 -5.44 -6.22 -9.74
CA CYS A 126 -5.94 -6.64 -8.43
C CYS A 126 -4.82 -7.21 -7.55
N PHE A 127 -3.94 -8.05 -8.11
CA PHE A 127 -2.79 -8.60 -7.41
C PHE A 127 -1.85 -7.48 -6.93
N PHE A 128 -1.49 -6.53 -7.80
CA PHE A 128 -0.64 -5.41 -7.40
C PHE A 128 -1.31 -4.52 -6.35
N GLY A 129 -2.58 -4.20 -6.53
CA GLY A 129 -3.32 -3.36 -5.60
C GLY A 129 -3.43 -3.97 -4.20
N ILE A 130 -3.79 -5.25 -4.12
CA ILE A 130 -4.06 -5.93 -2.85
C ILE A 130 -2.77 -6.50 -2.24
N CYS A 131 -1.99 -7.26 -3.00
CA CYS A 131 -0.88 -8.05 -2.46
C CYS A 131 0.43 -7.26 -2.36
N VAL A 132 0.65 -6.30 -3.26
CA VAL A 132 1.93 -5.56 -3.33
C VAL A 132 1.82 -4.19 -2.67
N TRP A 133 0.74 -3.44 -2.93
CA TRP A 133 0.66 -2.01 -2.55
C TRP A 133 -0.22 -1.69 -1.35
N ALA A 134 -1.22 -2.51 -0.99
CA ALA A 134 -2.15 -2.19 0.09
C ALA A 134 -1.43 -1.85 1.41
N VAL A 135 -0.59 -2.76 1.91
CA VAL A 135 0.13 -2.59 3.17
C VAL A 135 1.13 -1.42 3.13
N PRO A 136 2.01 -1.30 2.11
CA PRO A 136 2.89 -0.14 2.01
C PRO A 136 2.13 1.19 2.00
N PHE A 137 1.01 1.26 1.27
CA PHE A 137 0.21 2.47 1.18
C PHE A 137 -0.44 2.83 2.51
N GLU A 138 -0.99 1.86 3.24
CA GLU A 138 -1.49 2.08 4.60
C GLU A 138 -0.37 2.60 5.53
N PHE A 139 0.84 2.04 5.43
CA PHE A 139 1.99 2.53 6.18
C PHE A 139 2.32 3.98 5.84
N PHE A 140 2.36 4.36 4.56
CA PHE A 140 2.64 5.73 4.15
C PHE A 140 1.62 6.73 4.71
N ILE A 141 0.33 6.40 4.67
CA ILE A 141 -0.71 7.24 5.28
C ILE A 141 -0.51 7.30 6.81
N SER A 142 -0.14 6.18 7.43
CA SER A 142 0.04 6.09 8.89
C SER A 142 1.13 7.03 9.44
N LEU A 143 2.07 7.46 8.60
CA LEU A 143 3.16 8.36 9.00
C LEU A 143 2.66 9.76 9.39
N SER A 144 1.43 10.17 9.04
CA SER A 144 0.86 11.45 9.51
C SER A 144 0.71 11.48 11.04
N ALA A 145 0.54 10.33 11.68
CA ALA A 145 0.46 10.24 13.14
C ALA A 145 1.80 10.48 13.86
N ASN A 146 2.93 10.46 13.15
CA ASN A 146 4.27 10.54 13.75
C ASN A 146 4.54 11.92 14.37
N ASP A 147 4.04 12.98 13.75
CA ASP A 147 4.27 14.38 14.15
C ASP A 147 3.59 14.74 15.50
N ASN A 148 2.65 13.91 15.96
CA ASN A 148 1.95 14.08 17.22
C ASN A 148 2.65 13.38 18.41
N THR A 149 3.82 12.78 18.19
CA THR A 149 4.62 12.23 19.29
C THR A 149 5.38 13.36 19.99
N LEU A 150 5.43 13.31 21.33
CA LEU A 150 6.13 14.34 22.10
C LEU A 150 7.62 14.34 21.72
N PRO A 151 8.24 15.50 21.45
CA PRO A 151 9.65 15.54 21.14
C PRO A 151 10.42 14.99 22.33
N TYR A 152 11.12 13.87 22.12
CA TYR A 152 12.09 13.40 23.10
C TYR A 152 13.17 14.47 23.19
N GLY A 153 13.24 15.14 24.34
CA GLY A 153 14.31 16.07 24.64
C GLY A 153 15.66 15.39 24.37
N LYS A 154 16.31 15.81 23.29
CA LYS A 154 17.75 15.74 23.12
C LYS A 154 18.29 17.15 23.28
#